data_AF-A0A1N7JQ66-F1
#
_entry.id   AF-A0A1N7JQ66-F1
#
_cell.length_a   1.000
_cell.length_b   1.000
_cell.length_c   1.000
_cell.angle_alpha   90.00
_cell.angle_beta   90.00
_cell.angle_gamma   90.00
#
_symmetry.space_group_name_H-M   'P 1'
#
loop_
_entity.id
_entity.type
_entity.pdbx_description
1 polymer ?
#
loop_
_entity_poly.entity_id
_entity_poly.type
_entity_poly.pdbx_seq_one_letter_code
_entity_poly.pdbx_strand_id
1 'polypeptide(L)'
;MAPPIPAGRQSKVDFEALTGIRSDAVAAITGTPNGSYVYYDPFAAPPAAVEAAPAHLCAQHGKALKESYITEPEDHMPGMKVLVITCQ
;
A
#
# COMPACT_ATOMS: atom_id res chain seq x y z
N MET A 1 6.10 -7.30 11.18
CA MET A 1 6.45 -5.86 11.11
C MET A 1 6.67 -5.52 9.64
N ALA A 2 6.20 -4.36 9.18
CA ALA A 2 6.44 -3.93 7.79
C ALA A 2 7.83 -3.28 7.68
N PRO A 3 8.53 -3.39 6.53
CA PRO A 3 9.86 -2.81 6.37
C PRO A 3 9.87 -1.27 6.55
N PRO A 4 11.05 -0.64 6.66
CA PRO A 4 11.15 0.82 6.63
C PRO A 4 10.61 1.41 5.33
N ILE A 5 10.18 2.68 5.35
CA ILE A 5 9.68 3.36 4.15
C ILE A 5 10.85 3.58 3.18
N PRO A 6 10.77 3.12 1.93
CA PRO A 6 11.81 3.39 0.94
C PRO A 6 12.01 4.89 0.72
N ALA A 7 13.27 5.33 0.70
CA ALA A 7 13.64 6.70 0.35
C ALA A 7 13.60 7.00 -1.18
N GLY A 8 13.08 6.08 -2.00
CA GLY A 8 13.27 6.05 -3.45
C GLY A 8 12.17 6.72 -4.27
N ARG A 9 12.59 7.40 -5.35
CA ARG A 9 11.78 7.99 -6.46
C ARG A 9 10.92 6.93 -7.18
N GLN A 10 9.92 6.39 -6.50
CA GLN A 10 8.84 5.71 -7.20
C GLN A 10 7.97 6.78 -7.84
N SER A 11 7.62 6.61 -9.11
CA SER A 11 6.76 7.58 -9.78
C SER A 11 5.42 7.57 -9.07
N LYS A 12 5.07 8.68 -8.41
CA LYS A 12 3.81 8.77 -7.67
C LYS A 12 2.62 8.45 -8.57
N VAL A 13 2.71 8.74 -9.86
CA VAL A 13 1.70 8.42 -10.89
C VAL A 13 1.35 6.92 -10.91
N ASP A 14 2.30 6.03 -10.62
CA ASP A 14 2.05 4.58 -10.61
C ASP A 14 1.28 4.12 -9.36
N PHE A 15 1.31 4.88 -8.25
CA PHE A 15 0.70 4.45 -6.99
C PHE A 15 -0.83 4.38 -7.06
N GLU A 16 -1.47 5.37 -7.66
CA GLU A 16 -2.92 5.36 -7.84
C GLU A 16 -3.34 4.27 -8.84
N ALA A 17 -2.55 4.03 -9.88
CA ALA A 17 -2.82 2.93 -10.82
C ALA A 17 -2.70 1.55 -10.16
N LEU A 18 -1.75 1.38 -9.21
CA LEU A 18 -1.50 0.12 -8.51
C LEU A 18 -2.48 -0.14 -7.37
N THR A 19 -2.83 0.89 -6.61
CA THR A 19 -3.60 0.76 -5.35
C THR A 19 -4.99 1.37 -5.41
N GLY A 20 -5.29 2.24 -6.38
CA GLY A 20 -6.50 3.07 -6.36
C GLY A 20 -6.50 4.16 -5.29
N ILE A 21 -5.48 4.23 -4.42
CA ILE A 21 -5.29 5.31 -3.46
C ILE A 21 -4.60 6.46 -4.17
N ARG A 22 -5.08 7.68 -3.92
CA ARG A 22 -4.48 8.87 -4.50
C ARG A 22 -2.98 8.92 -4.26
N SER A 23 -2.23 9.18 -5.33
CA SER A 23 -0.77 9.20 -5.33
C SER A 23 -0.14 10.16 -4.32
N ASP A 24 -0.85 11.22 -3.91
CA ASP A 24 -0.40 12.16 -2.88
C ASP A 24 -0.58 11.63 -1.45
N ALA A 25 -1.47 10.68 -1.24
CA ALA A 25 -1.69 10.01 0.03
C ALA A 25 -0.79 8.77 0.22
N VAL A 26 -0.18 8.26 -0.85
CA VAL A 26 0.76 7.12 -0.79
C VAL A 26 2.19 7.65 -0.69
N ALA A 27 2.89 7.24 0.36
CA ALA A 27 4.30 7.55 0.56
C ALA A 27 5.21 6.60 -0.25
N ALA A 28 4.91 5.30 -0.23
CA ALA A 28 5.68 4.28 -0.95
C ALA A 28 4.89 2.97 -1.11
N ILE A 29 5.31 2.12 -2.05
CA ILE A 29 4.84 0.74 -2.20
C ILE A 29 6.06 -0.19 -2.27
N THR A 30 6.08 -1.25 -1.48
CA THR A 30 7.15 -2.25 -1.50
C THR A 30 6.61 -3.66 -1.56
N GLY A 31 7.48 -4.62 -1.87
CA GLY A 31 7.15 -6.04 -1.81
C GLY A 31 7.22 -6.73 -3.17
N THR A 32 6.45 -7.80 -3.28
CA THR A 32 6.42 -8.75 -4.40
C THR A 32 4.98 -8.96 -4.88
N PRO A 33 4.77 -9.56 -6.07
CA PRO A 33 3.43 -9.86 -6.59
C PRO A 33 2.58 -10.79 -5.69
N ASN A 34 3.21 -11.49 -4.73
CA ASN A 34 2.52 -12.34 -3.75
C ASN A 34 2.28 -11.61 -2.41
N GLY A 35 2.98 -10.52 -2.15
CA GLY A 35 2.94 -9.83 -0.86
C GLY A 35 3.49 -8.42 -0.97
N SER A 36 2.65 -7.40 -0.81
CA SER A 36 2.97 -5.98 -0.96
C SER A 36 2.66 -5.19 0.30
N TYR A 37 3.39 -4.10 0.50
CA TYR A 37 3.25 -3.16 1.61
C TYR A 37 3.03 -1.77 1.03
N VAL A 38 1.89 -1.17 1.33
CA VAL A 38 1.54 0.18 0.87
C VAL A 38 1.61 1.12 2.07
N TYR A 39 2.52 2.09 2.01
CA TYR A 39 2.69 3.11 3.04
C TYR A 39 1.85 4.31 2.66
N TYR A 40 0.90 4.69 3.50
CA TYR A 40 -0.04 5.75 3.20
C TYR A 40 -0.35 6.61 4.43
N ASP A 41 -0.77 7.84 4.15
CA ASP A 41 -1.30 8.76 5.15
C ASP A 41 -2.82 8.51 5.30
N PRO A 42 -3.29 8.02 6.46
CA PRO A 42 -4.71 7.75 6.69
C PRO A 42 -5.58 9.02 6.75
N PHE A 43 -5.00 10.21 6.90
CA PHE A 43 -5.73 11.48 6.85
C PHE A 43 -5.99 11.94 5.40
N ALA A 44 -5.07 11.63 4.49
CA ALA A 44 -5.21 11.97 3.07
C ALA A 44 -5.86 10.85 2.23
N ALA A 45 -5.73 9.59 2.64
CA ALA A 45 -6.26 8.44 1.94
C ALA A 45 -7.75 8.19 2.30
N PRO A 46 -8.68 8.20 1.33
CA PRO A 46 -10.07 7.88 1.62
C PRO A 46 -10.21 6.42 2.05
N PRO A 47 -10.96 6.10 3.12
CA PRO A 47 -11.04 4.75 3.67
C PRO A 47 -11.55 3.72 2.65
N ALA A 48 -12.50 4.10 1.79
CA ALA A 48 -12.99 3.23 0.72
C ALA A 48 -11.89 2.84 -0.30
N ALA A 49 -10.94 3.75 -0.59
CA ALA A 49 -9.82 3.43 -1.47
C ALA A 49 -8.81 2.51 -0.78
N VAL A 50 -8.56 2.71 0.53
CA VAL A 50 -7.70 1.85 1.33
C VAL A 50 -8.26 0.43 1.42
N GLU A 51 -9.57 0.28 1.58
CA GLU A 51 -10.24 -1.03 1.60
C GLU A 51 -10.23 -1.72 0.22
N ALA A 52 -10.30 -0.96 -0.87
CA ALA A 52 -10.27 -1.48 -2.23
C ALA A 52 -8.85 -1.79 -2.75
N ALA A 53 -7.83 -1.14 -2.18
CA ALA A 53 -6.44 -1.26 -2.62
C ALA A 53 -5.86 -2.68 -2.65
N PRO A 54 -6.11 -3.56 -1.66
CA PRO A 54 -5.62 -4.94 -1.69
C PRO A 54 -6.16 -5.72 -2.88
N ALA A 55 -7.46 -5.60 -3.14
CA ALA A 55 -8.12 -6.27 -4.25
C ALA A 55 -7.62 -5.73 -5.60
N HIS A 56 -7.48 -4.41 -5.73
CA HIS A 56 -6.92 -3.77 -6.93
C HIS A 56 -5.50 -4.23 -7.22
N LEU A 57 -4.64 -4.21 -6.21
CA LEU A 57 -3.22 -4.56 -6.37
C LEU A 57 -3.06 -6.05 -6.73
N CYS A 58 -3.79 -6.95 -6.07
CA CYS A 58 -3.76 -8.36 -6.46
C CYS A 58 -4.33 -8.60 -7.87
N ALA A 59 -5.39 -7.90 -8.26
CA ALA A 59 -5.98 -8.01 -9.59
C ALA A 59 -5.01 -7.54 -10.70
N GLN A 60 -4.20 -6.50 -10.46
CA GLN A 60 -3.13 -6.08 -11.38
C GLN A 60 -2.10 -7.19 -11.64
N HIS A 61 -1.90 -8.07 -10.67
CA HIS A 61 -1.03 -9.25 -10.78
C HIS A 61 -1.77 -10.51 -11.24
N GLY A 62 -3.06 -10.43 -11.60
CA GLY A 62 -3.87 -11.58 -11.98
C GLY A 62 -4.12 -12.57 -10.84
N LYS A 63 -4.06 -12.10 -9.58
CA LYS A 63 -4.20 -12.91 -8.36
C LYS A 63 -5.42 -12.50 -7.55
N ALA A 64 -5.88 -13.40 -6.69
CA ALA A 64 -6.93 -13.07 -5.73
C ALA A 64 -6.31 -12.53 -4.43
N LEU A 65 -7.06 -11.66 -3.75
CA LEU A 65 -6.70 -11.25 -2.39
C LEU A 65 -6.77 -12.47 -1.46
N LYS A 66 -5.68 -12.75 -0.76
CA LYS A 66 -5.64 -13.76 0.30
C LYS A 66 -5.99 -13.16 1.65
N GLU A 67 -5.24 -12.13 2.02
CA GLU A 67 -5.39 -11.42 3.28
C GLU A 67 -4.85 -9.99 3.12
N SER A 68 -5.40 -9.07 3.90
CA SER A 68 -4.85 -7.73 4.05
C SER A 68 -5.11 -7.22 5.45
N TYR A 69 -4.15 -6.50 6.00
CA TYR A 69 -4.28 -5.88 7.31
C TYR A 69 -3.46 -4.60 7.38
N ILE A 70 -3.88 -3.68 8.25
CA ILE A 70 -3.18 -2.42 8.47
C ILE A 70 -2.29 -2.56 9.70
N THR A 71 -1.04 -2.12 9.59
CA THR A 71 -0.05 -2.10 10.66
C THR A 71 0.72 -0.78 10.66
N GLU A 72 1.62 -0.62 11.61
CA GLU A 72 2.50 0.53 11.72
C GLU A 72 3.86 0.25 11.05
N PRO A 73 4.50 1.27 10.45
CA PRO A 73 5.83 1.11 9.86
C PRO A 73 6.88 0.92 10.96
N GLU A 74 7.95 0.15 10.66
CA GLU A 74 9.04 -0.13 11.60
C GLU A 74 9.80 1.13 12.05
N ASP A 75 9.86 2.18 11.21
CA ASP A 75 10.42 3.48 11.59
C ASP A 75 9.56 4.28 12.61
N HIS A 76 8.39 3.76 13.02
CA HIS A 76 7.45 4.47 13.89
C HIS A 76 7.14 5.90 13.41
N MET A 77 7.10 6.10 12.08
CA MET A 77 6.87 7.42 11.52
C MET A 77 5.47 7.92 11.90
N PRO A 78 5.38 9.07 12.60
CA PRO A 78 4.10 9.58 13.08
C PRO A 78 3.23 9.98 11.89
N GLY A 79 1.96 9.55 11.93
CA GLY A 79 0.97 9.90 10.90
C GLY A 79 0.97 9.00 9.66
N MET A 80 1.75 7.91 9.62
CA MET A 80 1.68 6.94 8.53
C MET A 80 1.22 5.56 8.98
N LYS A 81 0.49 4.88 8.10
CA LYS A 81 0.05 3.50 8.26
C LYS A 81 0.53 2.66 7.09
N VAL A 82 0.65 1.36 7.32
CA VAL A 82 1.07 0.40 6.31
C VAL A 82 -0.04 -0.60 6.08
N LEU A 83 -0.56 -0.64 4.85
CA LEU A 83 -1.47 -1.68 4.40
C LEU A 83 -0.64 -2.84 3.87
N VAL A 84 -0.65 -3.95 4.61
CA VAL A 84 -0.04 -5.21 4.20
C VAL A 84 -1.06 -5.98 3.37
N ILE A 85 -0.63 -6.45 2.20
CA ILE A 85 -1.47 -7.14 1.22
C ILE A 85 -0.78 -8.45 0.86
N THR A 86 -1.50 -9.56 0.92
CA THR A 86 -1.02 -10.86 0.45
C THR A 86 -1.97 -11.36 -0.63
N CYS A 87 -1.40 -11.75 -1.77
CA CYS A 87 -2.13 -12.27 -2.93
C CYS A 87 -1.88 -13.78 -3.07
N GLN A 88 -2.88 -14.53 -3.53
CA GLN A 88 -2.78 -15.96 -3.84
C GLN A 88 -3.13 -16.23 -5.30
#